data_AF-A0A7Z2GRX5-F1
#
_entry.id   AF-A0A7Z2GRX5-F1
#
_cell.length_a   1.000
_cell.length_b   1.000
_cell.length_c   1.000
_cell.angle_alpha   90.00
_cell.angle_beta   90.00
_cell.angle_gamma   90.00
#
_symmetry.space_group_name_H-M   'P 1'
#
loop_
_entity.id
_entity.type
_entity.pdbx_description
1 polymer ?
#
loop_
_entity_poly.entity_id
_entity_poly.type
_entity_poly.pdbx_seq_one_letter_code
_entity_poly.pdbx_strand_id
1 'polypeptide(L)'
;MRAGLPRCDRLALSACVFCLDVLVTTLPTPAASSFVSPAPVDAADRAPDVLAALRTATAARHDAVEGAMPLAASSTLDAYRRHLLLIRAWLAPFEHAFAAFDDGPQDAARVSRITREPLIERDLAHPAMRALDAGIHADVHADNANAVAAAATLPPLQTDAAWRWGASYVIEGSQLGGAVLLRRLREPLAPHPLHYLGGEGAGPGPRWHAFIAALREAVRSPQEVARACAGACDAFDRLIAVLAAQPREHDAQDEHTGHAGHTA
;
A
#
# COMPACT_ATOMS: atom_id res chain seq x y z
N MET A 1 -41.29 -10.29 22.69
CA MET A 1 -40.31 -9.18 22.64
C MET A 1 -38.96 -9.76 22.23
N ARG A 2 -38.59 -9.66 20.95
CA ARG A 2 -37.24 -10.04 20.45
C ARG A 2 -36.47 -8.75 20.24
N ALA A 3 -35.44 -8.52 21.06
CA ALA A 3 -34.52 -7.41 20.88
C ALA A 3 -33.56 -7.76 19.73
N GLY A 4 -33.59 -6.96 18.67
CA GLY A 4 -32.67 -7.07 17.54
C GLY A 4 -31.30 -6.50 17.92
N LEU A 5 -30.25 -7.28 17.65
CA LEU A 5 -28.86 -6.82 17.70
C LEU A 5 -28.65 -5.73 16.63
N PRO A 6 -27.90 -4.66 16.92
CA PRO A 6 -27.56 -3.66 15.91
C PRO A 6 -26.63 -4.27 14.87
N ARG A 7 -26.98 -4.08 13.60
CA ARG A 7 -26.14 -4.41 12.45
C ARG A 7 -24.91 -3.49 12.51
N CYS A 8 -23.71 -4.07 12.62
CA CYS A 8 -22.47 -3.35 12.35
C CYS A 8 -22.49 -2.90 10.89
N ASP A 9 -22.63 -1.60 10.67
CA ASP A 9 -22.54 -0.98 9.36
C ASP A 9 -21.18 -1.27 8.72
N ARG A 10 -21.17 -2.15 7.71
CA ARG A 10 -20.02 -2.46 6.84
C ARG A 10 -19.59 -1.31 5.92
N LEU A 11 -19.98 -0.07 6.22
CA LEU A 11 -19.81 1.09 5.33
C LEU A 11 -18.67 2.05 5.71
N ALA A 12 -17.84 1.73 6.70
CA ALA A 12 -16.75 2.60 7.16
C ALA A 12 -15.32 2.07 6.88
N LEU A 13 -15.16 1.12 5.96
CA LEU A 13 -13.90 0.41 5.70
C LEU A 13 -13.42 0.49 4.23
N SER A 14 -13.77 1.56 3.52
CA SER A 14 -13.20 1.85 2.19
C SER A 14 -12.38 3.14 2.29
N ALA A 15 -11.21 3.00 2.87
CA ALA A 15 -10.29 4.12 3.08
C ALA A 15 -8.85 3.65 2.90
N CYS A 16 -8.57 2.98 1.79
CA CYS A 16 -7.22 2.86 1.27
C CYS A 16 -7.20 3.13 -0.24
N VAL A 17 -6.29 4.02 -0.63
CA VAL A 17 -5.82 4.33 -2.00
C VAL A 17 -6.78 5.02 -3.00
N PHE A 18 -8.11 4.85 -2.97
CA PHE A 18 -8.96 5.35 -4.08
C PHE A 18 -9.89 6.55 -3.80
N CYS A 19 -10.13 6.97 -2.56
CA CYS A 19 -11.17 7.97 -2.24
C CYS A 19 -10.71 9.43 -2.08
N LEU A 20 -9.49 9.79 -2.49
CA LEU A 20 -9.00 11.17 -2.37
C LEU A 20 -9.37 12.09 -3.56
N ASP A 21 -10.06 11.60 -4.59
CA ASP A 21 -10.64 12.47 -5.63
C ASP A 21 -12.00 13.08 -5.23
N VAL A 22 -12.62 12.69 -4.10
CA VAL A 22 -13.99 13.15 -3.74
C VAL A 22 -14.03 14.31 -2.73
N LEU A 23 -12.92 14.70 -2.09
CA LEU A 23 -12.94 15.72 -1.02
C LEU A 23 -12.42 17.12 -1.42
N VAL A 24 -12.14 17.38 -2.69
CA VAL A 24 -11.75 18.74 -3.17
C VAL A 24 -12.52 19.12 -4.44
N THR A 25 -13.85 19.09 -4.40
CA THR A 25 -14.66 19.81 -5.40
C THR A 25 -15.96 20.35 -4.80
N THR A 26 -15.83 21.40 -3.99
CA THR A 26 -16.93 22.35 -3.79
C THR A 26 -16.39 23.76 -4.05
N LEU A 27 -16.39 24.15 -5.33
CA LEU A 27 -16.41 25.55 -5.72
C LEU A 27 -17.75 25.81 -6.42
N PRO A 28 -18.40 26.97 -6.17
CA PRO A 28 -19.69 27.29 -6.73
C PRO A 28 -19.59 27.52 -8.25
N THR A 29 -20.60 27.03 -8.97
CA THR A 29 -20.85 27.21 -10.39
C THR A 29 -20.97 28.70 -10.75
N PRO A 30 -20.16 29.26 -11.67
CA PRO A 30 -20.51 30.52 -12.31
C PRO A 30 -21.54 30.27 -13.43
N ALA A 31 -22.45 31.25 -13.58
CA ALA A 31 -23.57 31.21 -14.52
C ALA A 31 -23.13 31.08 -15.98
N ALA A 32 -24.01 30.45 -16.77
CA ALA A 32 -23.83 30.13 -18.18
C ALA A 32 -23.52 31.37 -19.03
N SER A 33 -22.44 31.29 -19.80
CA SER A 33 -22.18 32.15 -20.95
C SER A 33 -21.95 31.26 -22.16
N SER A 34 -22.66 31.57 -23.24
CA SER A 34 -22.74 30.82 -24.50
C SER A 34 -21.36 30.56 -25.11
N PHE A 35 -20.97 29.29 -25.22
CA PHE A 35 -19.76 28.87 -25.94
C PHE A 35 -20.13 28.38 -27.34
N VAL A 36 -19.48 28.98 -28.33
CA VAL A 36 -19.38 28.47 -29.70
C VAL A 36 -18.64 27.12 -29.65
N SER A 37 -19.19 26.08 -30.27
CA SER A 37 -18.55 24.76 -30.37
C SER A 37 -17.26 24.85 -31.20
N PRO A 38 -16.09 24.44 -30.67
CA PRO A 38 -14.93 24.23 -31.50
C PRO A 38 -15.10 22.95 -32.34
N ALA A 39 -14.49 22.95 -33.53
CA ALA A 39 -14.45 21.82 -34.45
C ALA A 39 -13.90 20.54 -33.78
N PRO A 40 -14.28 19.34 -34.25
CA PRO A 40 -13.82 18.09 -33.66
C PRO A 40 -12.31 17.96 -33.82
N VAL A 41 -11.59 18.03 -32.71
CA VAL A 41 -10.21 17.55 -32.64
C VAL A 41 -10.26 16.04 -32.71
N ASP A 42 -9.49 15.45 -33.64
CA ASP A 42 -9.40 14.01 -33.83
C ASP A 42 -9.16 13.32 -32.49
N ALA A 43 -10.11 12.47 -32.07
CA ALA A 43 -10.02 11.72 -30.82
C ALA A 43 -8.84 10.72 -30.79
N ALA A 44 -8.15 10.54 -31.92
CA ALA A 44 -7.03 9.63 -32.11
C ALA A 44 -5.67 10.18 -31.63
N ASP A 45 -5.55 11.48 -31.32
CA ASP A 45 -4.26 12.11 -30.97
C ASP A 45 -4.13 12.51 -29.48
N ARG A 46 -5.06 12.06 -28.63
CA ARG A 46 -4.91 12.27 -27.19
C ARG A 46 -4.00 11.19 -26.62
N ALA A 47 -2.79 11.57 -26.24
CA ALA A 47 -1.88 10.71 -25.49
C ALA A 47 -2.65 10.02 -24.34
N PRO A 48 -2.48 8.70 -24.15
CA PRO A 48 -3.20 7.95 -23.12
C PRO A 48 -2.97 8.57 -21.75
N ASP A 49 -4.05 8.84 -20.99
CA ASP A 49 -3.91 9.28 -19.60
C ASP A 49 -3.33 8.13 -18.78
N VAL A 50 -2.02 8.20 -18.53
CA VAL A 50 -1.28 7.21 -17.76
C VAL A 50 -1.94 6.93 -16.40
N LEU A 51 -2.55 7.94 -15.77
CA LEU A 51 -3.20 7.75 -14.47
C LEU A 51 -4.45 6.89 -14.60
N ALA A 52 -5.30 7.16 -15.59
CA ALA A 52 -6.48 6.34 -15.87
C ALA A 52 -6.11 4.90 -16.25
N ALA A 53 -5.05 4.74 -17.04
CA ALA A 53 -4.53 3.42 -17.44
C ALA A 53 -4.02 2.63 -16.22
N LEU A 54 -3.21 3.25 -15.36
CA LEU A 54 -2.71 2.63 -14.13
C LEU A 54 -3.84 2.20 -13.20
N ARG A 55 -4.81 3.08 -12.96
CA ARG A 55 -6.01 2.79 -12.14
C ARG A 55 -6.78 1.59 -12.67
N THR A 56 -6.99 1.55 -13.99
CA THR A 56 -7.70 0.43 -14.64
C THR A 56 -6.92 -0.87 -14.51
N ALA A 57 -5.60 -0.83 -14.76
CA ALA A 57 -4.74 -2.02 -14.72
C ALA A 57 -4.63 -2.64 -13.32
N THR A 58 -4.71 -1.82 -12.27
CA THR A 58 -4.49 -2.27 -10.89
C THR A 58 -5.76 -2.46 -10.06
N ALA A 59 -6.93 -2.04 -10.53
CA ALA A 59 -8.19 -2.06 -9.76
C ALA A 59 -8.45 -3.42 -9.06
N ALA A 60 -8.47 -4.53 -9.79
CA ALA A 60 -8.76 -5.84 -9.21
C ALA A 60 -7.70 -6.28 -8.18
N ARG A 61 -6.44 -5.90 -8.37
CA ARG A 61 -5.35 -6.22 -7.43
C ARG A 61 -5.42 -5.37 -6.17
N HIS A 62 -5.77 -4.10 -6.34
CA HIS A 62 -6.05 -3.21 -5.23
C HIS A 62 -7.17 -3.77 -4.35
N ASP A 63 -8.29 -4.18 -4.95
CA ASP A 63 -9.42 -4.75 -4.23
C ASP A 63 -9.04 -6.05 -3.49
N ALA A 64 -8.18 -6.87 -4.09
CA ALA A 64 -7.69 -8.09 -3.46
C ALA A 64 -6.84 -7.84 -2.21
N VAL A 65 -6.10 -6.73 -2.14
CA VAL A 65 -5.25 -6.42 -0.99
C VAL A 65 -5.99 -5.68 0.13
N GLU A 66 -6.97 -4.83 -0.16
CA GLU A 66 -7.61 -3.94 0.85
C GLU A 66 -8.13 -4.70 2.08
N GLY A 67 -8.81 -5.82 1.87
CA GLY A 67 -9.35 -6.65 2.96
C GLY A 67 -8.37 -7.66 3.56
N ALA A 68 -7.25 -7.94 2.89
CA ALA A 68 -6.30 -8.97 3.28
C ALA A 68 -5.17 -8.45 4.20
N MET A 69 -4.97 -7.13 4.29
CA MET A 69 -3.92 -6.54 5.10
C MET A 69 -4.18 -6.77 6.61
N PRO A 70 -3.14 -7.01 7.44
CA PRO A 70 -3.31 -7.25 8.88
C PRO A 70 -4.08 -6.15 9.64
N LEU A 71 -3.91 -4.89 9.20
CA LEU A 71 -4.58 -3.73 9.77
C LEU A 71 -5.98 -3.50 9.21
N ALA A 72 -6.52 -4.34 8.32
CA ALA A 72 -7.87 -4.16 7.80
C ALA A 72 -8.91 -4.30 8.93
N ALA A 73 -8.75 -5.32 9.79
CA ALA A 73 -9.71 -5.65 10.84
C ALA A 73 -9.19 -5.43 12.28
N SER A 74 -7.89 -5.17 12.45
CA SER A 74 -7.26 -5.09 13.79
C SER A 74 -6.50 -3.78 13.98
N SER A 75 -6.54 -3.28 15.21
CA SER A 75 -5.80 -2.10 15.67
C SER A 75 -4.86 -2.43 16.83
N THR A 76 -4.46 -3.71 16.93
CA THR A 76 -3.52 -4.18 17.95
C THR A 76 -2.08 -3.92 17.55
N LEU A 77 -1.19 -3.88 18.55
CA LEU A 77 0.24 -3.72 18.30
C LEU A 77 0.82 -4.92 17.53
N ASP A 78 0.31 -6.13 17.78
CA ASP A 78 0.65 -7.33 17.00
C ASP A 78 0.27 -7.20 15.52
N ALA A 79 -0.96 -6.77 15.22
CA ALA A 79 -1.39 -6.57 13.84
C ALA A 79 -0.54 -5.50 13.13
N TYR A 80 -0.12 -4.46 13.85
CA TYR A 80 0.80 -3.47 13.33
C TYR A 80 2.20 -4.05 13.07
N ARG A 81 2.74 -4.87 13.97
CA ARG A 81 4.00 -5.60 13.77
C ARG A 81 3.94 -6.48 12.51
N ARG A 82 2.90 -7.32 12.37
CA ARG A 82 2.70 -8.16 11.17
C ARG A 82 2.60 -7.34 9.90
N HIS A 83 1.90 -6.21 9.95
CA HIS A 83 1.84 -5.27 8.83
C HIS A 83 3.22 -4.74 8.45
N LEU A 84 4.05 -4.32 9.41
CA LEU A 84 5.40 -3.81 9.15
C LEU A 84 6.31 -4.89 8.55
N LEU A 85 6.28 -6.12 9.06
CA LEU A 85 7.08 -7.23 8.52
C LEU A 85 6.70 -7.54 7.07
N LEU A 86 5.40 -7.56 6.78
CA LEU A 86 4.86 -7.78 5.44
C LEU A 86 5.28 -6.65 4.48
N ILE A 87 5.10 -5.39 4.89
CA ILE A 87 5.49 -4.24 4.08
C ILE A 87 7.00 -4.22 3.85
N ARG A 88 7.82 -4.56 4.87
CA ARG A 88 9.28 -4.65 4.71
C ARG A 88 9.65 -5.69 3.66
N ALA A 89 9.11 -6.90 3.76
CA ALA A 89 9.40 -7.98 2.81
C ALA A 89 9.00 -7.61 1.37
N TRP A 90 7.90 -6.86 1.22
CA TRP A 90 7.45 -6.34 -0.07
C TRP A 90 8.32 -5.18 -0.60
N LEU A 91 8.66 -4.21 0.25
CA LEU A 91 9.28 -2.94 -0.15
C LEU A 91 10.80 -3.02 -0.32
N ALA A 92 11.49 -3.80 0.51
CA ALA A 92 12.96 -3.85 0.52
C ALA A 92 13.56 -4.23 -0.86
N PRO A 93 13.02 -5.19 -1.62
CA PRO A 93 13.51 -5.48 -2.97
C PRO A 93 13.44 -4.28 -3.92
N PHE A 94 12.37 -3.46 -3.83
CA PHE A 94 12.23 -2.26 -4.64
C PHE A 94 13.22 -1.17 -4.23
N GLU A 95 13.34 -0.87 -2.93
CA GLU A 95 14.26 0.16 -2.45
C GLU A 95 15.72 -0.20 -2.77
N HIS A 96 16.08 -1.49 -2.63
CA HIS A 96 17.40 -1.99 -3.01
C HIS A 96 17.67 -1.85 -4.51
N ALA A 97 16.76 -2.33 -5.37
CA ALA A 97 16.95 -2.24 -6.82
C ALA A 97 16.95 -0.79 -7.31
N PHE A 98 16.08 0.06 -6.76
CA PHE A 98 15.94 1.46 -7.15
C PHE A 98 17.10 2.35 -6.64
N ALA A 99 17.93 1.85 -5.71
CA ALA A 99 19.15 2.54 -5.30
C ALA A 99 20.18 2.68 -6.44
N ALA A 100 20.14 1.80 -7.44
CA ALA A 100 21.08 1.78 -8.56
C ALA A 100 20.76 2.78 -9.69
N PHE A 101 19.65 3.52 -9.59
CA PHE A 101 19.18 4.43 -10.64
C PHE A 101 19.13 5.87 -10.13
N ASP A 102 19.40 6.82 -11.02
CA ASP A 102 19.30 8.26 -10.81
C ASP A 102 18.37 8.94 -11.84
N ASP A 103 17.66 8.14 -12.65
CA ASP A 103 16.72 8.58 -13.67
C ASP A 103 15.26 8.19 -13.36
N GLY A 104 14.32 8.74 -14.13
CA GLY A 104 12.88 8.44 -13.98
C GLY A 104 12.35 8.85 -12.60
N PRO A 105 11.66 7.97 -11.85
CA PRO A 105 11.15 8.31 -10.52
C PRO A 105 12.24 8.39 -9.44
N GLN A 106 13.47 7.97 -9.76
CA GLN A 106 14.62 8.00 -8.87
C GLN A 106 15.49 9.26 -9.04
N ASP A 107 15.17 10.09 -10.05
CA ASP A 107 15.74 11.41 -10.24
C ASP A 107 15.24 12.35 -9.12
N ALA A 108 16.16 12.69 -8.21
CA ALA A 108 15.87 13.53 -7.06
C ALA A 108 15.42 14.95 -7.43
N ALA A 109 15.72 15.41 -8.66
CA ALA A 109 15.24 16.70 -9.17
C ALA A 109 13.76 16.65 -9.57
N ARG A 110 13.22 15.46 -9.87
CA ARG A 110 11.79 15.26 -10.21
C ARG A 110 10.96 14.93 -8.99
N VAL A 111 11.43 13.98 -8.18
CA VAL A 111 10.74 13.53 -6.97
C VAL A 111 11.78 13.29 -5.88
N SER A 112 11.61 13.93 -4.72
CA SER A 112 12.54 13.74 -3.60
C SER A 112 12.62 12.25 -3.23
N ARG A 113 13.83 11.72 -3.07
CA ARG A 113 14.03 10.33 -2.66
C ARG A 113 13.68 10.16 -1.18
N ILE A 114 12.91 9.12 -0.86
CA ILE A 114 12.59 8.71 0.51
C ILE A 114 12.82 7.20 0.59
N THR A 115 13.59 6.77 1.58
CA THR A 115 13.76 5.35 1.94
C THR A 115 12.96 5.09 3.20
N ARG A 116 12.05 4.11 3.16
CA ARG A 116 11.08 3.85 4.22
C ARG A 116 11.49 2.67 5.08
N GLU A 117 12.35 1.79 4.57
CA GLU A 117 12.91 0.68 5.35
C GLU A 117 13.46 1.13 6.72
N PRO A 118 14.24 2.23 6.85
CA PRO A 118 14.72 2.69 8.16
C PRO A 118 13.60 3.08 9.15
N LEU A 119 12.46 3.58 8.64
CA LEU A 119 11.30 3.92 9.49
C LEU A 119 10.63 2.66 10.01
N ILE A 120 10.52 1.64 9.16
CA ILE A 120 9.98 0.32 9.52
C ILE A 120 10.86 -0.33 10.58
N GLU A 121 12.18 -0.35 10.37
CA GLU A 121 13.14 -0.91 11.33
C GLU A 121 13.07 -0.19 12.68
N ARG A 122 12.92 1.14 12.67
CA ARG A 122 12.80 1.93 13.90
C ARG A 122 11.53 1.58 14.69
N ASP A 123 10.41 1.35 14.01
CA ASP A 123 9.17 0.92 14.65
C ASP A 123 9.30 -0.52 15.18
N LEU A 124 9.84 -1.45 14.40
CA LEU A 124 10.07 -2.84 14.83
C LEU A 124 11.04 -2.94 16.02
N ALA A 125 12.02 -2.04 16.11
CA ALA A 125 12.98 -2.00 17.22
C ALA A 125 12.40 -1.41 18.52
N HIS A 126 11.20 -0.83 18.49
CA HIS A 126 10.59 -0.21 19.66
C HIS A 126 10.41 -1.23 20.81
N PRO A 127 10.66 -0.86 22.08
CA PRO A 127 10.58 -1.82 23.20
C PRO A 127 9.24 -2.54 23.32
N ALA A 128 8.14 -1.87 23.02
CA ALA A 128 6.81 -2.47 23.02
C ALA A 128 6.65 -3.59 21.95
N MET A 129 7.32 -3.47 20.80
CA MET A 129 7.34 -4.52 19.78
C MET A 129 8.20 -5.70 20.23
N ARG A 130 9.38 -5.43 20.77
CA ARG A 130 10.28 -6.47 21.29
C ARG A 130 9.68 -7.26 22.46
N ALA A 131 8.83 -6.63 23.27
CA ALA A 131 8.10 -7.30 24.34
C ALA A 131 7.08 -8.32 23.80
N LEU A 132 6.49 -8.10 22.61
CA LEU A 132 5.62 -9.08 21.97
C LEU A 132 6.40 -10.32 21.52
N ASP A 133 7.65 -10.18 21.09
CA ASP A 133 8.50 -11.30 20.70
C ASP A 133 8.91 -12.17 21.93
N ALA A 134 8.97 -11.57 23.11
CA ALA A 134 9.31 -12.28 24.35
C ALA A 134 8.13 -13.09 24.93
N GLY A 135 6.89 -12.79 24.52
CA GLY A 135 5.67 -13.44 25.01
C GLY A 135 4.95 -14.32 23.98
N ILE A 136 5.29 -14.22 22.69
CA ILE A 136 4.74 -15.02 21.59
C ILE A 136 5.90 -15.78 20.92
N HIS A 137 5.94 -17.08 21.19
CA HIS A 137 6.96 -18.07 20.80
C HIS A 137 6.95 -18.36 19.30
N ALA A 138 8.13 -18.53 18.67
CA ALA A 138 8.43 -19.17 17.36
C ALA A 138 7.69 -18.71 16.08
N ASP A 139 6.38 -18.51 16.13
CA ASP A 139 5.49 -18.31 14.98
C ASP A 139 5.78 -16.99 14.25
N VAL A 140 6.04 -15.89 14.98
CA VAL A 140 6.36 -14.59 14.38
C VAL A 140 7.68 -14.61 13.58
N HIS A 141 8.66 -15.36 14.08
CA HIS A 141 9.92 -15.55 13.36
C HIS A 141 9.72 -16.40 12.10
N ALA A 142 8.82 -17.38 12.15
CA ALA A 142 8.39 -18.16 11.00
C ALA A 142 7.63 -17.29 9.97
N ASP A 143 6.74 -16.39 10.40
CA ASP A 143 5.98 -15.48 9.53
C ASP A 143 6.87 -14.56 8.71
N ASN A 144 7.87 -13.97 9.38
CA ASN A 144 8.86 -13.11 8.73
C ASN A 144 9.75 -13.93 7.78
N ALA A 145 10.19 -15.12 8.18
CA ALA A 145 10.98 -16.00 7.32
C ALA A 145 10.20 -16.42 6.07
N ASN A 146 8.90 -16.73 6.20
CA ASN A 146 8.02 -17.10 5.10
C ASN A 146 7.77 -15.94 4.15
N ALA A 147 7.53 -14.73 4.66
CA ALA A 147 7.40 -13.51 3.85
C ALA A 147 8.66 -13.24 3.02
N VAL A 148 9.82 -13.31 3.66
CA VAL A 148 11.13 -13.10 3.00
C VAL A 148 11.42 -14.21 1.98
N ALA A 149 11.13 -15.47 2.31
CA ALA A 149 11.30 -16.59 1.40
C ALA A 149 10.39 -16.46 0.17
N ALA A 150 9.11 -16.11 0.36
CA ALA A 150 8.19 -15.85 -0.74
C ALA A 150 8.69 -14.72 -1.63
N ALA A 151 9.14 -13.59 -1.04
CA ALA A 151 9.74 -12.49 -1.79
C ALA A 151 10.97 -12.92 -2.60
N ALA A 152 11.81 -13.82 -2.05
CA ALA A 152 13.00 -14.35 -2.71
C ALA A 152 12.70 -15.29 -3.89
N THR A 153 11.52 -15.91 -3.94
CA THR A 153 11.10 -16.78 -5.07
C THR A 153 10.55 -16.00 -6.26
N LEU A 154 10.27 -14.70 -6.09
CA LEU A 154 9.69 -13.89 -7.15
C LEU A 154 10.73 -13.58 -8.23
N PRO A 155 10.31 -13.42 -9.50
CA PRO A 155 11.22 -13.05 -10.59
C PRO A 155 12.03 -11.78 -10.27
N PRO A 156 13.22 -11.60 -10.86
CA PRO A 156 13.96 -10.34 -10.74
C PRO A 156 13.12 -9.14 -11.19
N LEU A 157 13.31 -7.99 -10.52
CA LEU A 157 12.64 -6.75 -10.89
C LEU A 157 13.11 -6.28 -12.27
N GLN A 158 12.17 -5.75 -13.04
CA GLN A 158 12.51 -5.04 -14.27
C GLN A 158 13.10 -3.67 -13.92
N THR A 159 13.89 -3.13 -14.84
CA THR A 159 14.74 -1.98 -14.55
C THR A 159 14.58 -0.82 -15.51
N ASP A 160 13.65 -0.82 -16.46
CA ASP A 160 13.39 0.35 -17.30
C ASP A 160 12.59 1.44 -16.56
N ALA A 161 12.83 2.70 -16.90
CA ALA A 161 12.26 3.84 -16.19
C ALA A 161 10.72 3.86 -16.17
N ALA A 162 10.07 3.52 -17.28
CA ALA A 162 8.61 3.51 -17.38
C ALA A 162 7.99 2.45 -16.45
N TRP A 163 8.59 1.26 -16.39
CA TRP A 163 8.20 0.23 -15.43
C TRP A 163 8.40 0.71 -13.97
N ARG A 164 9.54 1.35 -13.65
CA ARG A 164 9.80 1.89 -12.30
C ARG A 164 8.79 2.96 -11.90
N TRP A 165 8.34 3.79 -12.84
CA TRP A 165 7.25 4.76 -12.60
C TRP A 165 5.97 4.09 -12.14
N GLY A 166 5.60 2.98 -12.77
CA GLY A 166 4.47 2.14 -12.38
C GLY A 166 4.60 1.53 -10.99
N ALA A 167 5.74 0.92 -10.69
CA ALA A 167 5.99 0.35 -9.37
C ALA A 167 5.99 1.43 -8.27
N SER A 168 6.65 2.57 -8.52
CA SER A 168 6.65 3.71 -7.62
C SER A 168 5.25 4.30 -7.40
N TYR A 169 4.35 4.24 -8.39
CA TYR A 169 2.96 4.67 -8.23
C TYR A 169 2.24 3.88 -7.13
N VAL A 170 2.46 2.57 -7.05
CA VAL A 170 1.88 1.72 -6.00
C VAL A 170 2.52 2.02 -4.64
N ILE A 171 3.86 2.17 -4.61
CA ILE A 171 4.61 2.47 -3.38
C ILE A 171 4.17 3.82 -2.80
N GLU A 172 4.16 4.89 -3.61
CA GLU A 172 3.73 6.21 -3.16
C GLU A 172 2.23 6.23 -2.80
N GLY A 173 1.39 5.53 -3.56
CA GLY A 173 -0.04 5.42 -3.28
C GLY A 173 -0.35 4.73 -1.95
N SER A 174 0.44 3.73 -1.57
CA SER A 174 0.30 3.03 -0.27
C SER A 174 0.45 3.97 0.93
N GLN A 175 1.22 5.07 0.78
CA GLN A 175 1.47 6.03 1.86
C GLN A 175 0.24 6.89 2.17
N LEU A 176 -0.66 7.09 1.20
CA LEU A 176 -1.92 7.77 1.43
C LEU A 176 -2.83 6.95 2.37
N GLY A 177 -2.89 5.63 2.16
CA GLY A 177 -3.55 4.71 3.08
C GLY A 177 -2.89 4.69 4.46
N GLY A 178 -1.55 4.76 4.49
CA GLY A 178 -0.77 4.88 5.72
C GLY A 178 -1.18 6.08 6.60
N ALA A 179 -1.46 7.24 6.01
CA ALA A 179 -1.94 8.41 6.77
C ALA A 179 -3.33 8.21 7.39
N VAL A 180 -4.22 7.44 6.73
CA VAL A 180 -5.51 7.06 7.31
C VAL A 180 -5.30 6.13 8.50
N LEU A 181 -4.44 5.12 8.34
CA LEU A 181 -4.08 4.19 9.40
C LEU A 181 -3.43 4.92 10.59
N LEU A 182 -2.54 5.87 10.36
CA LEU A 182 -1.93 6.69 11.42
C LEU A 182 -2.99 7.37 12.28
N ARG A 183 -3.97 8.03 11.65
CA ARG A 183 -5.06 8.71 12.37
C ARG A 183 -5.87 7.75 13.24
N ARG A 184 -6.11 6.54 12.74
CA ARG A 184 -6.85 5.48 13.44
C ARG A 184 -6.05 4.84 14.57
N LEU A 185 -4.73 4.69 14.41
CA LEU A 185 -3.88 3.88 15.27
C LEU A 185 -3.07 4.68 16.30
N ARG A 186 -2.91 5.99 16.12
CA ARG A 186 -2.09 6.85 17.01
C ARG A 186 -2.48 6.75 18.49
N GLU A 187 -3.77 6.69 18.79
CA GLU A 187 -4.28 6.64 20.16
C GLU A 187 -4.29 5.20 20.68
N PRO A 188 -4.85 4.20 19.97
CA PRO A 188 -4.85 2.82 20.41
C PRO A 188 -3.46 2.21 20.64
N LEU A 189 -2.45 2.66 19.89
CA LEU A 189 -1.10 2.11 19.95
C LEU A 189 -0.14 2.97 20.78
N ALA A 190 -0.60 4.04 21.42
CA ALA A 190 0.24 4.85 22.29
C ALA A 190 0.87 3.98 23.42
N PRO A 191 2.15 4.18 23.78
CA PRO A 191 3.05 5.26 23.36
C PRO A 191 3.89 4.96 22.10
N HIS A 192 3.55 3.95 21.29
CA HIS A 192 4.30 3.61 20.10
C HIS A 192 4.31 4.77 19.07
N PRO A 193 5.45 5.12 18.45
CA PRO A 193 5.58 6.33 17.62
C PRO A 193 5.00 6.23 16.20
N LEU A 194 4.91 5.02 15.62
CA LEU A 194 4.34 4.78 14.27
C LEU A 194 5.08 5.53 13.15
N HIS A 195 6.43 5.56 13.22
CA HIS A 195 7.29 6.29 12.29
C HIS A 195 6.99 5.99 10.81
N TYR A 196 6.79 4.73 10.45
CA TYR A 196 6.47 4.33 9.08
C TYR A 196 5.16 4.95 8.57
N LEU A 197 4.10 4.93 9.39
CA LEU A 197 2.80 5.51 9.02
C LEU A 197 2.81 7.05 9.07
N GLY A 198 3.67 7.62 9.92
CA GLY A 198 3.96 9.06 10.00
C GLY A 198 4.63 9.60 8.74
N GLY A 199 5.49 8.80 8.12
CA GLY A 199 6.32 9.21 6.99
C GLY A 199 7.31 10.33 7.35
N GLU A 200 7.88 10.95 6.31
CA GLU A 200 8.81 12.08 6.43
C GLU A 200 8.36 13.27 5.56
N GLY A 201 8.85 14.47 5.90
CA GLY A 201 8.69 15.68 5.08
C GLY A 201 7.28 16.30 5.12
N ALA A 202 6.82 16.83 3.99
CA ALA A 202 5.57 17.61 3.86
C ALA A 202 4.27 16.78 3.97
N GLY A 203 4.37 15.48 4.29
CA GLY A 203 3.26 14.55 4.34
C GLY A 203 2.88 13.96 2.98
N PRO A 204 2.05 12.89 2.96
CA PRO A 204 1.85 12.09 1.76
C PRO A 204 0.99 12.78 0.69
N GLY A 205 0.11 13.72 1.05
CA GLY A 205 -0.74 14.43 0.09
C GLY A 205 0.03 15.32 -0.90
N PRO A 206 0.79 16.33 -0.43
CA PRO A 206 1.61 17.17 -1.32
C PRO A 206 2.62 16.36 -2.13
N ARG A 207 3.25 15.36 -1.51
CA ARG A 207 4.19 14.45 -2.18
C ARG A 207 3.51 13.66 -3.30
N TRP A 208 2.33 13.11 -3.04
CA TRP A 208 1.55 12.37 -4.05
C TRP A 208 1.24 13.24 -5.26
N HIS A 209 0.80 14.48 -5.05
CA HIS A 209 0.53 15.40 -6.16
C HIS A 209 1.79 15.69 -6.99
N ALA A 210 2.93 15.94 -6.33
CA ALA A 210 4.20 16.15 -7.02
C ALA A 210 4.62 14.90 -7.82
N PHE A 211 4.49 13.71 -7.24
CA PHE A 211 4.76 12.45 -7.91
C PHE A 211 3.87 12.24 -9.14
N ILE A 212 2.55 12.45 -9.03
CA ILE A 212 1.60 12.29 -10.16
C ILE A 212 1.89 13.29 -11.28
N ALA A 213 2.29 14.52 -10.95
CA ALA A 213 2.69 15.50 -11.95
C ALA A 213 3.93 15.02 -12.72
N ALA A 214 4.97 14.57 -12.01
CA ALA A 214 6.20 14.07 -12.63
C ALA A 214 5.96 12.80 -13.46
N LEU A 215 5.10 11.88 -12.98
CA LEU A 215 4.68 10.67 -13.69
C LEU A 215 4.03 11.00 -15.04
N ARG A 216 3.06 11.93 -15.05
CA ARG A 216 2.37 12.37 -16.27
C ARG A 216 3.30 13.06 -17.26
N GLU A 217 4.31 13.76 -16.75
CA GLU A 217 5.33 14.38 -17.59
C GLU A 217 6.27 13.34 -18.22
N ALA A 218 6.61 12.28 -17.49
CA ALA A 218 7.62 11.31 -17.91
C ALA A 218 7.07 10.16 -18.77
N VAL A 219 5.82 9.73 -18.56
CA VAL A 219 5.23 8.57 -19.24
C VAL A 219 4.18 9.04 -20.25
N ARG A 220 4.53 9.07 -21.55
CA ARG A 220 3.70 9.72 -22.58
C ARG A 220 3.29 8.78 -23.71
N SER A 221 4.18 7.92 -24.14
CA SER A 221 3.91 7.01 -25.27
C SER A 221 3.06 5.82 -24.82
N PRO A 222 2.27 5.21 -25.73
CA PRO A 222 1.52 4.00 -25.40
C PRO A 222 2.40 2.85 -24.87
N GLN A 223 3.64 2.73 -25.37
CA GLN A 223 4.58 1.72 -24.89
C GLN A 223 5.03 1.99 -23.45
N GLU A 224 5.37 3.23 -23.11
CA GLU A 224 5.73 3.59 -21.74
C GLU A 224 4.55 3.42 -20.79
N VAL A 225 3.33 3.78 -21.20
CA VAL A 225 2.12 3.52 -20.40
C VAL A 225 1.93 2.03 -20.14
N ALA A 226 2.11 1.18 -21.16
CA ALA A 226 2.03 -0.26 -20.99
C ALA A 226 3.11 -0.79 -20.01
N ARG A 227 4.35 -0.28 -20.10
CA ARG A 227 5.43 -0.62 -19.14
C ARG A 227 5.11 -0.15 -17.72
N ALA A 228 4.58 1.06 -17.55
CA ALA A 228 4.15 1.56 -16.25
C ALA A 228 3.01 0.71 -15.66
N CYS A 229 2.00 0.35 -16.45
CA CYS A 229 0.96 -0.57 -16.00
C CYS A 229 1.55 -1.93 -15.58
N ALA A 230 2.51 -2.47 -16.34
CA ALA A 230 3.19 -3.72 -15.97
C ALA A 230 3.95 -3.59 -14.64
N GLY A 231 4.63 -2.47 -14.39
CA GLY A 231 5.32 -2.22 -13.12
C GLY A 231 4.38 -2.07 -11.94
N ALA A 232 3.25 -1.41 -12.12
CA ALA A 232 2.24 -1.29 -11.08
C ALA A 232 1.59 -2.65 -10.77
N CYS A 233 1.26 -3.44 -11.79
CA CYS A 233 0.75 -4.79 -11.62
C CYS A 233 1.74 -5.69 -10.88
N ASP A 234 3.03 -5.68 -11.27
CA ASP A 234 4.04 -6.50 -10.58
C ASP A 234 4.22 -6.08 -9.12
N ALA A 235 4.19 -4.77 -8.82
CA ALA A 235 4.23 -4.30 -7.43
C ALA A 235 3.10 -4.86 -6.57
N PHE A 236 1.88 -4.91 -7.10
CA PHE A 236 0.76 -5.53 -6.41
C PHE A 236 0.86 -7.07 -6.36
N ASP A 237 1.26 -7.73 -7.46
CA ASP A 237 1.37 -9.18 -7.53
C ASP A 237 2.40 -9.70 -6.51
N ARG A 238 3.49 -8.96 -6.30
CA ARG A 238 4.46 -9.25 -5.24
C ARG A 238 3.89 -9.04 -3.84
N LEU A 239 3.11 -7.99 -3.62
CA LEU A 239 2.43 -7.77 -2.33
C LEU A 239 1.46 -8.92 -2.03
N ILE A 240 0.70 -9.36 -3.03
CA ILE A 240 -0.21 -10.50 -2.95
C ILE A 240 0.55 -11.80 -2.65
N ALA A 241 1.71 -12.02 -3.26
CA ALA A 241 2.54 -13.19 -2.99
C ALA A 241 3.04 -13.21 -1.53
N VAL A 242 3.51 -12.07 -1.02
CA VAL A 242 3.93 -11.95 0.39
C VAL A 242 2.75 -12.14 1.34
N LEU A 243 1.57 -11.57 1.03
CA LEU A 243 0.33 -11.79 1.78
C LEU A 243 -0.07 -13.27 1.84
N ALA A 244 0.01 -13.98 0.72
CA ALA A 244 -0.36 -15.39 0.63
C ALA A 244 0.58 -16.32 1.42
N ALA A 245 1.80 -15.86 1.71
CA ALA A 245 2.79 -16.60 2.49
C ALA A 245 2.66 -16.38 4.01
N GLN A 246 1.77 -15.49 4.46
CA GLN A 246 1.46 -15.34 5.88
C GLN A 246 0.54 -16.49 6.34
N PRO A 247 0.80 -17.11 7.50
CA PRO A 247 -0.12 -18.10 8.05
C PRO A 247 -1.47 -17.47 8.37
N ARG A 248 -2.54 -18.23 8.13
CA ARG A 248 -3.90 -17.78 8.41
C ARG A 248 -4.15 -17.90 9.91
N GLU A 249 -4.76 -16.88 10.51
CA GLU A 249 -5.11 -16.84 11.95
C GLU A 249 -5.94 -18.05 12.44
N HIS A 250 -6.52 -18.86 11.54
CA HIS A 250 -7.33 -20.04 11.87
C HIS A 250 -6.55 -21.29 12.26
N ASP A 251 -5.29 -21.47 11.84
CA ASP A 251 -4.57 -22.74 12.06
C ASP A 251 -4.02 -22.89 13.50
N ALA A 252 -4.10 -21.85 14.33
CA ALA A 252 -3.60 -21.86 15.72
C ALA A 252 -4.65 -22.26 16.78
N GLN A 253 -5.94 -22.38 16.43
CA GLN A 253 -7.00 -22.68 17.41
C GLN A 253 -7.40 -24.16 17.47
N ASP A 254 -7.00 -24.99 16.50
CA ASP A 254 -7.41 -26.41 16.45
C ASP A 254 -6.52 -27.35 17.29
N GLU A 255 -5.33 -26.94 17.73
CA GLU A 255 -4.47 -27.81 18.58
C GLU A 255 -4.83 -27.79 20.08
N HIS A 256 -5.64 -26.84 20.57
CA HIS A 256 -5.91 -26.74 22.02
C HIS A 256 -7.13 -27.53 22.52
N THR A 257 -7.92 -28.16 21.65
CA THR A 257 -9.15 -28.88 22.07
C THR A 257 -9.01 -30.41 22.08
N GLY A 258 -7.79 -30.93 21.87
CA GLY A 258 -7.54 -32.35 21.63
C GLY A 258 -6.94 -33.17 22.76
N HIS A 259 -7.05 -32.79 24.05
CA HIS A 259 -6.56 -33.69 25.11
C HIS A 259 -7.18 -33.48 26.50
N ALA A 260 -8.39 -34.02 26.72
CA ALA A 260 -8.81 -34.52 28.04
C ALA A 260 -10.14 -35.29 27.92
N GLY A 261 -10.06 -36.58 27.62
CA GLY A 261 -11.26 -37.40 27.48
C GLY A 261 -11.02 -38.91 27.42
N HIS A 262 -10.17 -39.47 28.28
CA HIS A 262 -10.33 -40.86 28.73
C HIS A 262 -9.37 -41.22 29.88
N THR A 263 -9.93 -41.57 31.03
CA THR A 263 -9.46 -42.41 32.17
C THR A 263 -10.19 -41.89 33.41
N ALA A 264 -10.98 -42.64 34.18
CA ALA A 264 -11.34 -44.06 34.21
C ALA A 264 -12.77 -44.16 34.79
#